data_AF-A0A916VBA7-F1
#
_entry.id   AF-A0A916VBA7-F1
#
_cell.length_a   1.000
_cell.length_b   1.000
_cell.length_c   1.000
_cell.angle_alpha   90.00
_cell.angle_beta   90.00
_cell.angle_gamma   90.00
#
_symmetry.space_group_name_H-M   'P 1'
#
loop_
_entity.id
_entity.type
_entity.pdbx_description
1 polymer ?
#
loop_
_entity_poly.entity_id
_entity_poly.type
_entity_poly.pdbx_seq_one_letter_code
_entity_poly.pdbx_strand_id
1 'polypeptide(L)' 'MNVSFPIPKELESYVQGQLQSGTYNTVADYFLALLIQDRQRKDAQAKLVSLLQEGVNSEAEIVTSAYWQDLRLSVLGTEQ' A
#
# COMPACT_ATOMS: atom_id res chain seq x y z
N MET A 1 15.11 -20.13 -7.93
CA MET A 1 14.76 -19.87 -9.35
C MET A 1 15.74 -18.84 -9.87
N ASN A 2 16.42 -19.11 -10.98
CA ASN A 2 17.29 -18.12 -11.63
C ASN A 2 16.52 -17.48 -12.79
N VAL A 3 16.54 -16.15 -12.87
CA VAL A 3 15.85 -15.37 -13.89
C VAL A 3 16.88 -14.48 -14.59
N SER A 4 16.89 -14.50 -15.91
CA SER A 4 17.76 -13.66 -16.74
C SER A 4 16.93 -13.07 -17.87
N PHE A 5 17.03 -11.76 -18.06
CA PHE A 5 16.39 -11.03 -19.14
C PHE A 5 17.29 -9.84 -19.52
N PRO A 6 17.30 -9.44 -20.80
CA PRO A 6 18.03 -8.26 -21.23
C PRO A 6 17.36 -6.99 -20.68
N ILE A 7 18.16 -6.04 -20.21
CA ILE A 7 17.69 -4.70 -19.87
C ILE A 7 17.78 -3.84 -21.14
N PRO A 8 16.69 -3.20 -21.60
CA PRO A 8 16.74 -2.26 -22.71
C PRO A 8 17.72 -1.12 -22.44
N LYS A 9 18.45 -0.69 -23.47
CA LYS A 9 19.52 0.32 -23.36
C LYS A 9 19.00 1.64 -22.81
N GLU A 10 17.74 1.97 -23.11
CA GLU A 10 17.05 3.17 -22.63
C GLU A 10 16.85 3.17 -21.11
N LEU A 11 16.84 1.99 -20.49
CA LEU A 11 16.64 1.80 -19.05
C LEU A 11 17.94 1.59 -18.27
N GLU A 12 19.06 1.35 -18.95
CA GLU A 12 20.37 1.13 -18.30
C GLU A 12 20.78 2.34 -17.44
N SER A 13 20.64 3.55 -17.98
CA SER A 13 20.98 4.78 -17.27
C SER A 13 20.10 4.99 -16.03
N TYR A 14 18.83 4.63 -16.13
CA TYR A 14 17.88 4.70 -15.02
C TYR A 14 18.26 3.72 -13.91
N VAL A 15 18.54 2.45 -14.25
CA VAL A 15 18.99 1.43 -13.29
C VAL A 15 20.30 1.85 -12.63
N GLN A 16 21.25 2.39 -13.41
CA GLN A 16 22.51 2.86 -12.87
C GLN A 16 22.33 4.03 -11.89
N GLY A 17 21.40 4.95 -12.18
CA GLY A 17 21.03 6.02 -11.24
C GLY A 17 20.46 5.50 -9.93
N GLN A 18 19.66 4.42 -9.96
CA GLN A 18 19.16 3.79 -8.73
C GLN A 18 20.29 3.21 -7.87
N LEU A 19 21.31 2.61 -8.49
CA LEU A 19 22.49 2.11 -7.76
C LEU A 19 23.33 3.26 -7.18
N GLN A 20 23.55 4.33 -7.96
CA GLN A 20 24.32 5.50 -7.54
C GLN A 20 23.66 6.27 -6.40
N SER A 21 22.33 6.14 -6.22
CA SER A 21 21.62 6.70 -5.06
C SER A 21 22.09 6.12 -3.72
N GLY A 22 22.80 4.99 -3.74
CA GLY A 22 23.24 4.25 -2.55
C GLY A 22 22.14 3.40 -1.90
N THR A 23 20.93 3.40 -2.45
CA THR A 23 19.81 2.62 -1.92
C THR A 23 19.94 1.12 -2.22
N TYR A 24 20.61 0.76 -3.33
CA TYR A 24 20.74 -0.62 -3.80
C TYR A 24 22.19 -0.91 -4.17
N ASN A 25 22.71 -2.06 -3.74
CA ASN A 25 24.10 -2.46 -3.97
C ASN A 25 24.28 -3.15 -5.32
N THR A 26 23.25 -3.86 -5.79
CA THR A 26 23.26 -4.57 -7.07
C THR A 26 21.97 -4.35 -7.84
N VAL A 27 22.03 -4.62 -9.15
CA VAL A 27 20.83 -4.62 -10.02
C VAL A 27 19.79 -5.62 -9.50
N ALA A 28 20.24 -6.79 -9.01
CA ALA A 28 19.35 -7.81 -8.47
C ALA A 28 18.59 -7.30 -7.23
N ASP A 29 19.26 -6.56 -6.34
CA ASP A 29 18.61 -5.98 -5.15
C ASP A 29 17.50 -5.01 -5.55
N TYR A 30 17.76 -4.16 -6.53
CA TYR A 30 16.79 -3.21 -7.05
C TYR A 30 15.55 -3.92 -7.60
N PHE A 31 15.74 -4.92 -8.48
CA PHE A 31 14.61 -5.64 -9.07
C PHE A 31 13.85 -6.50 -8.04
N LEU A 32 14.53 -7.05 -7.03
CA LEU A 32 13.86 -7.76 -5.94
C LEU A 32 13.00 -6.80 -5.11
N ALA A 33 13.50 -5.61 -4.82
CA ALA A 33 12.74 -4.58 -4.12
C ALA A 33 11.49 -4.17 -4.92
N LEU A 34 11.62 -3.97 -6.23
CA LEU A 34 10.48 -3.69 -7.11
C LEU A 34 9.44 -4.83 -7.10
N LEU A 35 9.88 -6.08 -7.10
CA LEU A 35 8.98 -7.23 -7.03
C LEU A 35 8.21 -7.28 -5.71
N ILE A 36 8.90 -7.02 -4.59
CA ILE A 36 8.26 -6.93 -3.27
C ILE A 36 7.25 -5.78 -3.26
N GLN A 37 7.62 -4.62 -3.79
CA GLN A 37 6.74 -3.46 -3.87
C GLN A 37 5.50 -3.73 -4.73
N ASP A 38 5.63 -4.41 -5.88
CA ASP A 38 4.49 -4.79 -6.72
C ASP A 38 3.53 -5.72 -5.96
N ARG A 39 4.06 -6.73 -5.27
CA ARG A 39 3.25 -7.63 -4.44
C ARG A 39 2.50 -6.86 -3.36
N GLN A 40 3.20 -6.03 -2.59
CA GLN A 40 2.59 -5.22 -1.53
C GLN A 40 1.52 -4.30 -2.07
N ARG A 41 1.76 -3.66 -3.23
CA ARG A 41 0.78 -2.80 -3.89
C ARG A 41 -0.48 -3.58 -4.25
N LYS A 42 -0.35 -4.77 -4.83
CA LYS A 42 -1.50 -5.62 -5.19
C LYS A 42 -2.28 -6.06 -3.97
N ASP A 43 -1.60 -6.49 -2.91
CA ASP A 43 -2.23 -6.89 -1.66
C ASP A 43 -2.97 -5.71 -1.00
N ALA A 44 -2.37 -4.52 -1.01
CA ALA A 44 -2.99 -3.29 -0.50
C ALA A 44 -4.21 -2.87 -1.33
N GLN A 45 -4.15 -2.98 -2.66
CA GLN A 45 -5.28 -2.70 -3.54
C GLN A 45 -6.44 -3.68 -3.31
N ALA A 46 -6.15 -4.97 -3.19
CA ALA A 46 -7.17 -5.98 -2.88
C ALA A 46 -7.83 -5.71 -1.53
N LYS A 47 -7.04 -5.38 -0.50
CA LYS A 47 -7.56 -4.98 0.81
C LYS A 47 -8.44 -3.73 0.73
N LEU A 48 -8.00 -2.71 -0.01
CA LEU A 48 -8.77 -1.48 -0.19
C LEU A 48 -10.13 -1.75 -0.85
N VAL A 49 -10.15 -2.54 -1.93
CA VAL A 49 -11.39 -2.93 -2.61
C VAL A 49 -12.32 -3.67 -1.65
N SER A 50 -11.78 -4.58 -0.82
CA SER A 50 -12.57 -5.30 0.18
C SER A 50 -13.22 -4.35 1.20
N LEU A 51 -12.46 -3.38 1.73
CA LEU A 51 -12.97 -2.42 2.72
C LEU A 51 -14.02 -1.48 2.11
N LEU A 52 -13.83 -1.06 0.85
CA LEU A 52 -14.83 -0.25 0.14
C LEU A 52 -16.12 -1.05 -0.09
N GLN A 53 -15.99 -2.32 -0.48
CA GLN A 53 -17.16 -3.19 -0.68
C GLN A 53 -17.91 -3.44 0.63
N GLU A 54 -17.19 -3.62 1.74
CA GLU A 54 -17.78 -3.71 3.08
C GLU A 54 -18.59 -2.45 3.40
N GLY A 55 -18.02 -1.26 3.24
CA GLY A 55 -18.72 0.01 3.50
C GLY A 55 -19.89 0.29 2.55
N VAL A 56 -19.83 -0.17 1.29
CA VAL A 56 -20.96 -0.07 0.35
C VAL A 56 -22.09 -1.02 0.72
N ASN A 57 -21.77 -2.20 1.26
CA ASN A 57 -22.74 -3.21 1.65
C ASN A 57 -23.30 -2.99 3.07
N SER A 58 -22.67 -2.14 3.88
CA SER A 58 -23.16 -1.80 5.22
C SER A 58 -24.38 -0.88 5.16
N GLU A 59 -25.15 -0.86 6.24
CA GLU A 59 -26.24 0.10 6.39
C GLU A 59 -25.69 1.54 6.45
N ALA A 60 -26.32 2.45 5.72
CA ALA A 60 -25.94 3.85 5.72
C ALA A 60 -26.54 4.56 6.95
N GLU A 61 -25.70 5.33 7.64
CA GLU A 61 -26.12 6.18 8.75
C GLU A 61 -25.78 7.65 8.46
N ILE A 62 -26.68 8.55 8.84
CA ILE A 62 -26.45 9.99 8.64
C ILE A 62 -25.46 10.47 9.70
N VAL A 63 -24.25 10.77 9.24
CA VAL A 63 -23.20 11.31 10.09
C VAL A 63 -23.45 12.79 10.36
N THR A 64 -23.86 13.11 11.60
CA THR A 64 -24.04 14.48 12.11
C THR A 64 -23.02 14.82 13.20
N SER A 65 -22.93 16.09 13.60
CA SER A 65 -22.09 16.49 14.73
C SER A 65 -22.52 15.82 16.05
N ALA A 66 -23.82 15.62 16.26
CA ALA A 66 -24.36 14.92 17.43
C ALA A 66 -23.97 13.44 17.40
N TYR A 67 -24.12 12.78 16.25
CA TYR A 67 -23.66 11.40 16.05
C TYR A 67 -22.20 11.21 16.46
N TRP A 68 -21.29 12.11 16.05
CA TRP A 68 -19.89 12.03 16.48
C TRP A 68 -19.67 12.25 17.98
N GLN A 69 -20.47 13.12 18.60
CA GLN A 69 -20.40 13.37 20.04
C GLN A 69 -20.85 12.13 20.82
N ASP A 70 -21.98 11.54 20.42
CA ASP A 70 -22.54 10.32 21.02
C ASP A 70 -21.60 9.13 20.80
N LEU A 71 -21.05 8.97 19.59
CA LEU A 71 -20.08 7.91 19.28
C LEU A 71 -18.82 8.03 20.17
N ARG A 72 -18.26 9.23 20.33
CA ARG A 72 -17.10 9.44 21.21
C ARG A 72 -17.43 9.12 22.66
N LEU A 73 -18.61 9.51 23.14
CA LEU A 73 -19.06 9.18 24.49
C LEU A 73 -19.25 7.67 24.66
N SER A 74 -19.77 6.96 23.65
CA SER A 74 -19.95 5.51 23.71
C SER A 74 -18.64 4.71 23.73
N VAL A 75 -17.59 5.23 23.08
CA VAL A 75 -16.27 4.56 23.00
C VAL A 75 -15.37 4.94 24.19
N LEU A 76 -15.47 6.17 24.68
CA LEU A 76 -14.61 6.70 25.75
C LEU A 76 -15.30 6.75 27.12
N GLY A 77 -16.60 6.48 27.19
CA GLY A 77 -17.43 6.73 28.35
C GLY A 77 -18.34 5.57 28.71
N THR A 78 -17.75 4.57 29.38
CA THR A 78 -18.31 3.94 30.59
C THR A 78 -17.21 3.12 31.28
N GLU A 79 -16.42 3.78 32.13
CA GLU A 79 -16.11 3.22 33.44
C GLU A 79 -17.10 3.86 34.42
N GLN A 80 -18.17 3.13 34.76
CA GLN A 80 -18.94 3.29 35.99
C GLN A 80 -19.02 1.92 36.67
#